data_AF-R6LL06-F1
#
_entry.id   AF-R6LL06-F1
#
_cell.length_a   1.000
_cell.length_b   1.000
_cell.length_c   1.000
_cell.angle_alpha   90.00
_cell.angle_beta   90.00
_cell.angle_gamma   90.00
#
_symmetry.space_group_name_H-M   'P 1'
#
loop_
_entity.id
_entity.type
_entity.pdbx_description
1 polymer ?
#
loop_
_entity_poly.entity_id
_entity_poly.type
_entity_poly.pdbx_seq_one_letter_code
_entity_poly.pdbx_strand_id
1 'polypeptide(L)' 'MVGGSRLSRAPEEYTADEIVCLAEGTLAPVTCMKDGESCERAGQCPTRPMWEGLDRVITEYLSRWTVADLLKNAQEMQP' A
#
# COMPACT_ATOMS: atom_id res chain seq x y z
N MET A 1 26.34 11.02 -19.19
CA MET A 1 25.52 9.79 -19.23
C MET A 1 24.11 10.17 -18.83
N VAL A 2 23.14 10.08 -19.73
CA VAL A 2 21.72 10.20 -19.33
C VAL A 2 21.33 8.84 -18.75
N GLY A 3 21.70 8.64 -17.49
CA GLY A 3 21.15 7.55 -16.68
C GLY A 3 19.79 8.02 -16.17
N GLY A 4 18.73 7.72 -16.91
CA GLY A 4 17.36 7.97 -16.49
C GLY A 4 16.71 6.66 -16.08
N SER A 5 16.18 6.61 -14.87
CA SER A 5 15.30 5.50 -14.47
C SER A 5 13.94 5.70 -15.14
N ARG A 6 13.49 4.69 -15.86
CA ARG A 6 12.14 4.63 -16.43
C ARG A 6 11.34 3.59 -15.67
N LEU A 7 10.03 3.84 -15.52
CA LEU A 7 9.12 2.82 -15.01
C LEU A 7 9.18 1.57 -15.90
N SER A 8 9.21 0.40 -15.25
CA SER A 8 9.28 -0.89 -15.93
C SER A 8 7.93 -1.34 -16.49
N ARG A 9 6.82 -0.82 -15.96
CA ARG A 9 5.43 -1.03 -16.37
C ARG A 9 4.77 0.31 -16.70
N ALA A 10 3.55 0.29 -17.22
CA ALA A 10 2.78 1.50 -17.46
C ALA A 10 2.31 2.13 -16.11
N PRO A 11 2.16 3.46 -16.01
CA PRO A 11 1.70 4.13 -14.77
C PRO A 11 0.33 3.63 -14.26
N GLU A 12 -0.51 3.10 -15.14
CA GLU A 12 -1.83 2.55 -14.83
C GLU A 12 -1.73 1.17 -14.14
N GLU A 13 -0.58 0.50 -14.25
CA GLU A 13 -0.33 -0.82 -13.67
C GLU A 13 0.29 -0.77 -12.27
N TYR A 14 0.58 0.43 -11.76
CA TYR A 14 1.10 0.63 -10.40
C TYR A 14 0.02 1.22 -9.52
N THR A 15 -0.45 0.44 -8.56
CA THR A 15 -1.36 0.93 -7.54
C THR A 15 -0.61 1.67 -6.43
N ALA A 16 -1.32 2.55 -5.72
CA ALA A 16 -0.74 3.23 -4.56
C ALA A 16 -0.40 2.25 -3.43
N ASP A 17 -1.15 1.15 -3.26
CA ASP A 17 -0.84 0.15 -2.25
C ASP A 17 0.52 -0.52 -2.51
N GLU A 18 0.81 -0.90 -3.77
CA GLU A 18 2.08 -1.52 -4.15
C GLU A 18 3.24 -0.57 -3.84
N ILE A 19 3.11 0.70 -4.23
CA ILE A 19 4.18 1.69 -4.04
C ILE A 19 4.43 1.97 -2.57
N VAL A 20 3.37 2.16 -1.79
CA VAL A 20 3.50 2.46 -0.35
C VAL A 20 4.06 1.25 0.39
N CYS A 21 3.60 0.03 0.08
CA CYS A 21 4.18 -1.20 0.63
C CYS A 21 5.66 -1.35 0.29
N LEU A 22 6.09 -1.02 -0.93
CA LEU A 22 7.51 -1.07 -1.32
C LEU A 22 8.36 -0.01 -0.62
N ALA A 23 7.81 1.19 -0.41
CA ALA A 23 8.53 2.30 0.21
C ALA A 23 8.67 2.14 1.74
N GLU A 24 7.59 1.74 2.40
CA GLU A 24 7.52 1.61 3.87
C GLU A 24 7.81 0.17 4.35
N GLY A 25 7.86 -0.79 3.44
CA GLY A 25 8.11 -2.21 3.68
C GLY A 25 6.85 -3.00 4.03
N THR A 26 5.93 -2.46 4.83
CA THR A 26 4.66 -3.12 5.16
C THR A 26 3.60 -2.13 5.60
N LEU A 27 2.36 -2.35 5.16
CA LEU A 27 1.18 -1.62 5.61
C LEU A 27 0.45 -2.27 6.79
N ALA A 28 1.00 -3.36 7.34
CA ALA A 28 0.39 -4.07 8.46
C ALA A 28 0.16 -3.11 9.64
N PRO A 29 -1.10 -2.91 10.10
CA PRO A 29 -1.42 -1.94 11.15
C PRO A 29 -0.78 -2.26 12.50
N VAL A 30 -0.42 -3.53 12.72
CA VAL A 30 0.19 -4.03 13.94
C VAL A 30 1.29 -5.04 13.61
N THR A 31 2.30 -5.13 14.47
CA THR A 31 3.46 -6.02 14.28
C THR A 31 3.08 -7.47 14.09
N CYS A 32 2.07 -7.96 14.81
CA CYS A 32 1.60 -9.34 14.73
C CYS A 32 0.88 -9.70 13.42
N MET A 33 0.71 -8.76 12.50
CA MET A 33 0.16 -8.96 11.16
C MET A 33 1.20 -8.78 10.04
N LYS A 34 2.46 -8.47 10.37
CA LYS A 34 3.52 -8.37 9.37
C LYS A 34 3.85 -9.75 8.80
N ASP A 35 4.21 -9.80 7.51
CA ASP A 35 4.68 -11.03 6.89
C ASP A 35 5.92 -11.58 7.62
N GLY A 36 5.87 -12.88 7.93
CA GLY A 36 6.93 -13.56 8.68
C GLY A 36 6.80 -13.50 10.20
N GLU A 37 5.86 -12.72 10.74
CA GLU A 37 5.58 -12.67 12.18
C GLU A 37 4.51 -13.70 12.57
N SER A 38 4.85 -14.58 13.51
CA SER A 38 3.87 -15.52 14.10
C SER A 38 3.51 -15.09 15.52
N CYS A 39 2.25 -14.74 15.75
CA CYS A 39 1.77 -14.39 17.08
C CYS A 39 1.07 -15.58 17.74
N GLU A 40 1.59 -16.07 18.86
CA GLU A 40 0.97 -17.18 19.64
C GLU A 40 -0.45 -16.84 20.11
N ARG A 41 -0.74 -15.55 20.31
CA ARG A 41 -2.06 -15.07 20.75
C ARG A 41 -3.01 -14.82 19.59
N ALA A 42 -2.60 -15.06 18.34
CA ALA A 42 -3.40 -14.83 17.14
C ALA A 42 -4.85 -15.33 17.26
N GLY A 43 -5.04 -16.60 17.66
CA GLY A 43 -6.36 -17.23 17.74
C GLY A 43 -7.22 -16.79 18.93
N GLN A 44 -6.66 -16.05 19.88
CA GLN A 44 -7.34 -15.60 21.11
C GLN A 44 -7.22 -14.08 21.33
N CYS A 45 -6.79 -13.34 20.31
CA CYS A 45 -6.63 -11.89 20.38
C CYS A 45 -7.97 -11.22 20.04
N PRO A 46 -8.68 -10.62 21.01
CA PRO A 46 -10.01 -10.06 20.77
C PRO A 46 -9.98 -8.85 19.82
N THR A 47 -8.84 -8.16 19.72
CA THR A 47 -8.67 -7.00 18.83
C THR A 47 -8.24 -7.36 17.42
N ARG A 48 -7.87 -8.62 17.16
CA ARG A 48 -7.37 -9.05 15.85
C ARG A 48 -8.38 -8.82 14.70
N PRO A 49 -9.68 -9.17 14.84
CA PRO A 49 -10.64 -8.92 13.77
C PRO A 49 -10.80 -7.43 13.41
N MET A 50 -10.60 -6.53 14.39
CA MET A 50 -10.65 -5.09 14.17
C MET A 50 -9.45 -4.62 13.34
N TRP A 51 -8.24 -5.12 13.64
CA TRP A 51 -7.04 -4.82 12.85
C TRP A 51 -7.09 -5.41 11.44
N GLU A 52 -7.61 -6.63 11.28
CA GLU A 52 -7.85 -7.25 9.97
C GLU A 52 -8.84 -6.42 9.14
N GLY A 53 -9.90 -5.90 9.76
CA GLY A 53 -10.82 -4.98 9.11
C GLY A 53 -10.16 -3.68 8.66
N LEU A 54 -9.31 -3.09 9.51
CA LEU A 54 -8.58 -1.86 9.17
C LEU A 54 -7.60 -2.08 8.01
N ASP A 55 -6.81 -3.15 8.06
CA ASP A 55 -5.86 -3.52 7.00
C ASP A 55 -6.57 -3.65 5.64
N ARG A 56 -7.73 -4.31 5.64
CA ARG A 56 -8.56 -4.45 4.45
C ARG A 56 -9.03 -3.10 3.91
N VAL A 57 -9.52 -2.21 4.78
CA VAL A 57 -10.00 -0.88 4.36
C VAL A 57 -8.86 -0.03 3.79
N ILE A 58 -7.68 -0.07 4.41
CA ILE A 58 -6.49 0.66 3.93
C ILE A 58 -6.09 0.13 2.55
N THR A 59 -5.95 -1.19 2.42
CA THR A 59 -5.56 -1.86 1.17
C THR A 59 -6.57 -1.58 0.05
N GLU A 60 -7.86 -1.79 0.31
CA GLU A 60 -8.93 -1.52 -0.67
C GLU A 60 -9.04 -0.05 -1.05
N TYR A 61 -8.67 0.88 -0.17
CA TYR A 61 -8.66 2.30 -0.49
C TYR A 61 -7.47 2.65 -1.40
N LEU A 62 -6.27 2.22 -1.01
CA LEU A 62 -5.04 2.53 -1.75
C LEU A 62 -5.01 1.83 -3.12
N SER A 63 -5.55 0.62 -3.23
CA SER A 63 -5.59 -0.13 -4.49
C SER A 63 -6.49 0.48 -5.56
N ARG A 64 -7.34 1.47 -5.21
CA ARG A 64 -8.18 2.21 -6.17
C ARG A 64 -7.42 3.28 -6.92
N TRP A 65 -6.26 3.69 -6.41
CA TRP A 65 -5.46 4.75 -6.99
C TRP A 65 -4.30 4.16 -7.78
N THR A 66 -4.11 4.61 -9.00
CA THR A 66 -2.91 4.30 -9.78
C THR A 66 -1.97 5.50 -9.86
N VAL A 67 -0.71 5.27 -10.23
CA VAL A 67 0.23 6.37 -10.51
C VAL A 67 -0.33 7.28 -11.61
N ALA A 68 -1.02 6.73 -12.60
CA ALA A 68 -1.68 7.51 -13.65
C ALA A 68 -2.73 8.47 -13.08
N ASP A 69 -3.56 8.02 -12.13
CA ASP A 69 -4.58 8.86 -11.50
C ASP A 69 -3.97 9.98 -10.66
N LEU A 70 -2.90 9.67 -9.93
CA LEU A 70 -2.16 10.66 -9.15
C LEU A 70 -1.48 11.71 -10.04
N LEU A 71 -0.94 11.31 -11.19
CA LEU A 71 -0.36 12.24 -12.17
C LEU A 71 -1.41 13.20 -12.74
N LYS A 72 -2.63 12.71 -13.06
CA LYS A 72 -3.74 13.56 -13.52
C LYS A 72 -4.11 14.60 -12.46
N ASN A 73 -4.30 14.16 -11.21
CA ASN A 73 -4.63 15.08 -10.11
C ASN A 73 -3.54 16.14 -9.88
N ALA A 74 -2.26 15.75 -9.99
CA ALA A 74 -1.14 16.69 -9.86
C ALA A 74 -1.12 17.75 -10.97
N GLN A 75 -1.54 17.39 -12.19
CA GLN A 75 -1.66 18.33 -13.31
C GLN A 75 -2.86 19.27 -13.15
N GLU A 76 -3.98 18.78 -12.61
CA GLU A 76 -5.17 19.60 -12.32
C GLU A 76 -4.96 20.57 -11.15
N MET A 77 -4.08 20.23 -10.20
CA MET A 77 -3.70 21.10 -9.09
C MET A 77 -2.58 22.12 -9.45
N GLN A 78 -2.10 22.16 -10.69
CA GLN A 78 -1.19 23.22 -11.15
C GLN A 78 -1.97 24.49 -11.51
N PRO A 79 -1.61 25.67 -10.97
CA PRO A 79 -2.20 26.95 -11.34
C PRO A 79 -1.85 27.38 -12.77
#